data_AF-A0A9D5ETI7-F1
#
_entry.id   AF-A0A9D5ETI7-F1
#
_cell.length_a   1.000
_cell.length_b   1.000
_cell.length_c   1.000
_cell.angle_alpha   90.00
_cell.angle_beta   90.00
_cell.angle_gamma   90.00
#
_symmetry.space_group_name_H-M   'P 1'
#
loop_
_entity.id
_entity.type
_entity.pdbx_description
1 polymer ?
#
loop_
_entity_poly.entity_id
_entity_poly.type
_entity_poly.pdbx_seq_one_letter_code
_entity_poly.pdbx_strand_id
1 'polypeptide(L)'
;MPGSVPSARERTAWFLGTPALWPAWPFLPLVRRSQRRLELGVMIDSRSLGLTGRSATVFLANLLALPATLNEFLALPRETFDSAEEVAGAGWCVD
;
A
#
# COMPACT_ATOMS: atom_id res chain seq x y z
N MET A 1 -4.98 31.44 9.73
CA MET A 1 -4.16 30.54 8.90
C MET A 1 -5.10 29.59 8.17
N PRO A 2 -5.31 29.69 6.85
CA PRO A 2 -5.99 28.61 6.15
C PRO A 2 -5.08 27.37 6.22
N GLY A 3 -5.54 26.31 6.88
CA GLY A 3 -4.78 25.06 6.96
C GLY A 3 -4.57 24.51 5.55
N SER A 4 -3.32 24.22 5.18
CA SER A 4 -3.01 23.61 3.89
C SER A 4 -3.67 22.24 3.80
N VAL A 5 -4.40 21.98 2.72
CA VAL A 5 -4.96 20.66 2.45
C VAL A 5 -3.79 19.68 2.25
N PRO A 6 -3.76 18.53 2.96
CA PRO A 6 -2.71 17.54 2.78
C PRO A 6 -2.63 17.07 1.33
N SER A 7 -1.42 17.04 0.80
CA SER A 7 -1.13 16.47 -0.52
C SER A 7 -1.55 15.00 -0.58
N ALA A 8 -1.77 14.48 -1.79
CA ALA A 8 -2.06 13.06 -1.98
C ALA A 8 -0.93 12.16 -1.42
N ARG A 9 0.32 12.65 -1.49
CA ARG A 9 1.50 11.98 -0.95
C ARG A 9 1.47 11.88 0.57
N GLU A 10 1.25 13.01 1.27
CA GLU A 10 1.16 13.03 2.74
C GLU A 10 0.01 12.18 3.25
N ARG A 11 -1.15 12.27 2.58
CA ARG A 11 -2.30 11.44 2.90
C ARG A 11 -1.98 9.96 2.73
N THR A 12 -1.32 9.60 1.63
CA THR A 12 -0.91 8.22 1.38
C THR A 12 0.01 7.71 2.48
N ALA A 13 1.08 8.45 2.81
CA ALA A 13 2.00 8.09 3.89
C ALA A 13 1.26 7.89 5.23
N TRP A 14 0.28 8.76 5.53
CA TRP A 14 -0.55 8.65 6.73
C TRP A 14 -1.38 7.36 6.78
N PHE A 15 -2.07 7.01 5.69
CA PHE A 15 -2.83 5.75 5.61
C PHE A 15 -1.89 4.55 5.72
N LEU A 16 -0.77 4.54 5.00
CA LEU A 16 0.23 3.48 5.05
C LEU A 16 0.75 3.21 6.48
N GLY A 17 1.00 4.27 7.24
CA GLY A 17 1.46 4.18 8.63
C GLY A 17 0.37 3.76 9.64
N THR A 18 -0.90 3.86 9.27
CA THR A 18 -2.03 3.75 10.20
C THR A 18 -3.05 2.68 9.76
N PRO A 19 -2.79 1.37 9.98
CA PRO A 19 -3.69 0.28 9.59
C PRO A 19 -5.14 0.39 10.08
N ALA A 20 -5.37 1.04 11.22
CA ALA A 20 -6.70 1.30 11.74
C ALA A 20 -7.59 2.17 10.82
N LEU A 21 -6.99 2.85 9.83
CA LEU A 21 -7.70 3.67 8.86
C LEU A 21 -8.00 2.93 7.54
N TRP A 22 -7.58 1.68 7.40
CA TRP A 22 -7.68 0.96 6.13
C TRP A 22 -9.12 0.51 5.86
N PRO A 23 -9.77 0.96 4.76
CA PRO A 23 -11.16 0.63 4.49
C PRO A 23 -11.42 -0.87 4.26
N ALA A 24 -10.41 -1.60 3.81
CA ALA A 24 -10.48 -3.02 3.47
C ALA A 24 -9.53 -3.86 4.34
N TRP A 25 -9.32 -3.47 5.61
CA TRP A 25 -8.44 -4.20 6.53
C TRP A 25 -8.70 -5.73 6.48
N PRO A 26 -7.67 -6.58 6.33
CA PRO A 26 -6.24 -6.29 6.52
C PRO A 26 -5.50 -5.79 5.26
N PHE A 27 -6.21 -5.38 4.21
CA PHE A 27 -5.64 -4.93 2.95
C PHE A 27 -5.75 -3.41 2.77
N LEU A 28 -4.71 -2.82 2.18
CA LEU A 28 -4.73 -1.45 1.69
C LEU A 28 -4.49 -1.45 0.17
N PRO A 29 -5.51 -1.20 -0.65
CA PRO A 29 -5.33 -1.04 -2.08
C PRO A 29 -4.54 0.25 -2.38
N LEU A 30 -3.66 0.16 -3.36
CA LEU A 30 -2.84 1.26 -3.84
C LEU A 30 -2.90 1.31 -5.36
N VAL A 31 -2.75 2.51 -5.89
CA VAL A 31 -2.59 2.76 -7.32
C VAL A 31 -1.31 3.53 -7.58
N ARG A 32 -0.60 3.19 -8.65
CA ARG A 32 0.48 4.00 -9.19
C ARG A 32 0.18 4.32 -10.64
N ARG A 33 0.10 5.60 -10.97
CA ARG A 33 -0.23 6.10 -12.32
C ARG A 33 1.05 6.57 -13.01
N SER A 34 1.27 6.06 -14.22
CA SER A 34 2.25 6.58 -15.16
C SER A 34 1.55 7.02 -16.44
N GLN A 35 2.24 7.76 -17.31
CA GLN A 35 1.69 8.25 -18.59
C GLN A 35 1.14 7.13 -19.49
N ARG A 36 1.57 5.87 -19.28
CA ARG A 36 1.23 4.74 -20.16
C ARG A 36 0.57 3.56 -19.44
N ARG A 37 0.50 3.56 -18.11
CA ARG A 37 0.05 2.40 -17.33
C ARG A 37 -0.52 2.80 -15.98
N LEU A 38 -1.64 2.18 -15.63
CA LEU A 38 -2.14 2.07 -14.27
C LEU A 38 -1.59 0.77 -13.66
N GLU A 39 -0.89 0.90 -12.55
CA GLU A 39 -0.43 -0.23 -11.74
C GLU A 39 -1.28 -0.32 -10.48
N LEU A 40 -1.67 -1.55 -10.13
CA LEU A 40 -2.43 -1.85 -8.92
C LEU A 40 -1.51 -2.55 -7.92
N GLY A 41 -1.61 -2.12 -6.68
CA GLY A 41 -0.83 -2.63 -5.57
C GLY A 41 -1.75 -2.93 -4.39
N VAL A 42 -1.33 -3.86 -3.54
CA VAL A 42 -1.97 -4.15 -2.26
C VAL A 42 -0.90 -4.24 -1.20
N MET A 43 -1.07 -3.49 -0.11
CA MET A 43 -0.34 -3.73 1.12
C MET A 43 -1.18 -4.55 2.09
N ILE A 44 -0.51 -5.28 2.97
CA ILE A 44 -1.13 -6.02 4.06
C ILE A 44 -0.63 -5.47 5.39
N ASP A 45 -1.48 -5.56 6.42
CA ASP A 45 -1.09 -5.22 7.78
C ASP A 45 -0.21 -6.35 8.33
N SER A 46 1.05 -6.34 7.91
CA SER A 46 2.01 -7.41 8.17
C SER A 46 2.24 -7.60 9.68
N ARG A 47 2.11 -6.53 10.47
CA ARG A 47 2.27 -6.56 11.93
C ARG A 47 1.19 -7.40 12.59
N SER A 48 -0.07 -7.18 12.23
CA SER A 48 -1.20 -7.97 12.74
C SER A 48 -1.15 -9.44 12.31
N LEU A 49 -0.44 -9.73 11.20
CA LEU A 49 -0.17 -11.08 10.71
C LEU A 49 1.12 -11.71 11.28
N GLY A 50 1.85 -11.02 12.16
CA GLY A 50 3.13 -11.51 12.72
C GLY A 50 4.28 -11.58 11.71
N LEU A 51 4.17 -10.90 10.57
CA LEU A 51 5.17 -10.84 9.51
C LEU A 51 6.08 -9.62 9.68
N THR A 52 7.37 -9.88 9.87
CA THR A 52 8.42 -8.86 9.97
C THR A 52 8.95 -8.45 8.60
N GLY A 53 9.48 -7.23 8.49
CA GLY A 53 10.13 -6.72 7.27
C GLY A 53 9.19 -6.49 6.07
N ARG A 54 7.87 -6.44 6.29
CA ARG A 54 6.86 -6.29 5.23
C ARG A 54 5.92 -5.09 5.41
N SER A 55 6.18 -4.23 6.39
CA SER A 55 5.31 -3.09 6.71
C SER A 55 5.28 -2.00 5.62
N ALA A 56 6.28 -1.97 4.73
CA ALA A 56 6.35 -1.09 3.58
C ALA A 56 6.56 -1.91 2.28
N THR A 57 5.77 -2.98 2.11
CA THR A 57 5.82 -3.85 0.93
C THR A 57 4.52 -3.81 0.15
N VAL A 58 4.59 -3.36 -1.10
CA VAL A 58 3.48 -3.33 -2.05
C VAL A 58 3.52 -4.60 -2.90
N PHE A 59 2.49 -5.43 -2.83
CA PHE A 59 2.31 -6.58 -3.70
C PHE A 59 1.56 -6.15 -4.95
N LEU A 60 2.08 -6.44 -6.14
CA LEU A 60 1.49 -6.07 -7.42
C LEU A 60 0.28 -6.97 -7.70
N ALA A 61 -0.90 -6.50 -7.31
CA ALA A 61 -2.14 -7.26 -7.36
C ALA A 61 -3.36 -6.36 -7.42
N ASN A 62 -4.47 -6.93 -7.90
CA ASN A 62 -5.79 -6.34 -7.77
C ASN A 62 -6.45 -6.90 -6.50
N LEU A 63 -6.92 -6.02 -5.61
CA LEU A 63 -7.65 -6.40 -4.38
C LEU A 63 -8.84 -7.34 -4.65
N LEU A 64 -9.48 -7.20 -5.81
CA LEU A 64 -10.64 -8.01 -6.21
C LEU A 64 -10.26 -9.37 -6.81
N ALA A 65 -8.96 -9.65 -6.99
CA ALA A 65 -8.44 -10.87 -7.60
C ALA A 65 -7.24 -11.42 -6.81
N LEU A 66 -7.30 -11.35 -5.48
CA LEU A 66 -6.26 -11.89 -4.62
C LEU A 66 -6.23 -13.43 -4.63
N PRO A 67 -5.06 -14.06 -4.47
CA PRO A 67 -4.96 -15.50 -4.24
C PRO A 67 -5.71 -15.96 -2.99
N ALA A 68 -6.10 -17.23 -2.97
CA ALA A 68 -6.91 -17.79 -1.87
C ALA A 68 -6.09 -18.06 -0.60
N THR A 69 -4.76 -18.16 -0.71
CA THR A 69 -3.88 -18.47 0.41
C THR A 69 -2.85 -17.38 0.67
N LEU A 70 -2.43 -17.27 1.94
CA LEU A 70 -1.37 -16.33 2.33
C LEU A 70 -0.04 -16.67 1.63
N ASN A 71 0.29 -17.95 1.45
CA ASN A 71 1.53 -18.35 0.79
C ASN A 71 1.57 -17.91 -0.67
N GLU A 72 0.47 -18.07 -1.40
CA GLU A 72 0.36 -17.59 -2.78
C GLU A 72 0.42 -16.06 -2.85
N PHE A 73 -0.26 -15.37 -1.93
CA PHE A 73 -0.19 -13.92 -1.82
C PHE A 73 1.25 -13.44 -1.57
N LEU A 74 1.96 -14.05 -0.63
CA LEU A 74 3.34 -13.69 -0.31
C LEU A 74 4.34 -14.06 -1.42
N ALA A 75 3.94 -14.86 -2.42
CA ALA A 75 4.73 -15.19 -3.60
C ALA A 75 4.50 -14.21 -4.77
N LEU A 76 3.52 -13.31 -4.69
CA LEU A 76 3.26 -12.32 -5.73
C LEU A 76 4.48 -11.40 -5.96
N PRO A 77 4.65 -10.88 -7.19
CA PRO A 77 5.60 -9.80 -7.45
C PRO A 77 5.36 -8.64 -6.49
N ARG A 78 6.44 -8.06 -5.97
CA ARG A 78 6.36 -7.02 -4.94
C ARG A 78 7.48 -6.01 -5.05
N GLU A 79 7.23 -4.83 -4.51
CA GLU A 79 8.21 -3.79 -4.24
C GLU A 79 8.29 -3.59 -2.73
N THR A 80 9.50 -3.63 -2.18
CA THR A 80 9.75 -3.41 -0.74
C THR A 80 10.54 -2.13 -0.59
N PHE A 81 10.08 -1.28 0.32
CA PHE A 81 10.63 0.02 0.65
C PHE A 81 11.02 0.06 2.12
N ASP A 82 11.77 1.08 2.54
CA ASP A 82 12.18 1.24 3.93
C ASP A 82 11.11 1.96 4.77
N SER A 83 10.21 2.72 4.13
CA SER A 83 9.21 3.53 4.83
C SER A 83 7.92 3.79 4.05
N ALA A 84 6.88 4.27 4.74
CA ALA A 84 5.63 4.72 4.12
C ALA A 84 5.86 5.93 3.20
N GLU A 85 6.77 6.82 3.59
CA GLU A 85 7.16 8.02 2.84
C GLU A 85 7.85 7.67 1.52
N GLU A 86 8.60 6.57 1.49
CA GLU A 86 9.21 6.02 0.27
C GLU A 86 8.19 5.38 -0.65
N VAL A 87 7.23 4.60 -0.10
CA VAL A 87 6.11 4.06 -0.90
C VAL A 87 5.36 5.20 -1.59
N ALA A 88 5.00 6.25 -0.83
CA ALA A 88 4.33 7.42 -1.36
C ALA A 88 5.22 8.21 -2.34
N GLY A 89 6.53 8.28 -2.07
CA GLY A 89 7.54 8.91 -2.94
C GLY A 89 7.73 8.19 -4.27
N ALA A 90 7.55 6.88 -4.29
CA ALA A 90 7.55 6.04 -5.49
C ALA A 90 6.26 6.18 -6.33
N GLY A 91 5.32 7.04 -5.91
CA GLY A 91 4.11 7.35 -6.66
C GLY A 91 2.93 6.42 -6.41
N TRP A 92 3.04 5.50 -5.44
CA TRP A 92 1.89 4.77 -4.93
C TRP A 92 0.96 5.70 -4.16
N CYS A 93 -0.35 5.50 -4.31
CA CYS A 93 -1.40 6.36 -3.74
C CYS A 93 -2.60 5.53 -3.26
N VAL A 94 -3.23 5.93 -2.16
CA VAL A 94 -4.47 5.32 -1.60
C VAL A 94 -5.76 5.85 -2.23
N ASP A 95 -5.69 6.32 -3.48
CA ASP A 95 -6.78 7.03 -4.18
C ASP A 95 -8.10 6.24 -4.25
#